data_AF-A0A1Y1LXF0-F1
#
_entry.id   AF-A0A1Y1LXF0-F1
#
_cell.length_a   1.000
_cell.length_b   1.000
_cell.length_c   1.000
_cell.angle_alpha   90.00
_cell.angle_beta   90.00
_cell.angle_gamma   90.00
#
_symmetry.space_group_name_H-M   'P 1'
#
loop_
_entity.id
_entity.type
_entity.pdbx_description
1 polymer ?
#
loop_
_entity_poly.entity_id
_entity_poly.type
_entity_poly.pdbx_seq_one_letter_code
_entity_poly.pdbx_strand_id
1 'polypeptide(L)'
;FSVLREYCKMNSESESIEVYNNDTTVNKIIAEKVRHLHHIEPFFICDIREVLRKCSLWAELFPRVKPFYAVKANSSRLVLKVMADFGINFDCASKYEIDLALSLGIPPKRIIYAHSIKTSSYIKYASDADIKLMTFDNEEELRKMKRLCPDVQAIIRIKYDAKNAFLKLGEKFGCNVENEADELINLAQSLCVNLVGVSFHIGVGCTDLPSFYNAIKSARIVFDIAKRYGYDLRILDIGGGFPGADDVLLKQIALTVNNALDMYFSDQSIQIIAEPGTGIYIGL
;
A
#
# COMPACT_ATOMS: atom_id res chain seq x y z
N PHE A 1 -18.39 -21.59 -1.83
CA PHE A 1 -17.83 -22.94 -1.55
C PHE A 1 -16.87 -23.46 -2.62
N SER A 2 -17.12 -23.29 -3.93
CA SER A 2 -16.19 -23.73 -5.00
C SER A 2 -14.83 -23.02 -4.95
N VAL A 3 -14.81 -21.70 -4.79
CA VAL A 3 -13.58 -20.88 -4.67
C VAL A 3 -12.75 -21.27 -3.44
N LEU A 4 -13.39 -21.57 -2.31
CA LEU A 4 -12.70 -22.00 -1.09
C LEU A 4 -11.98 -23.36 -1.24
N ARG A 5 -12.55 -24.28 -2.06
CA ARG A 5 -11.90 -25.57 -2.36
C ARG A 5 -10.66 -25.41 -3.25
N GLU A 6 -10.55 -24.35 -4.05
CA GLU A 6 -9.35 -24.07 -4.82
C GLU A 6 -8.20 -23.61 -3.91
N TYR A 7 -8.49 -22.81 -2.88
CA TYR A 7 -7.46 -22.43 -1.90
C TYR A 7 -6.95 -23.63 -1.10
N CYS A 8 -7.81 -24.61 -0.76
CA CYS A 8 -7.35 -25.84 -0.08
C CYS A 8 -6.33 -26.65 -0.91
N LYS A 9 -6.26 -26.44 -2.24
CA LYS A 9 -5.22 -27.04 -3.09
C LYS A 9 -3.86 -26.34 -2.98
N MET A 10 -3.81 -25.16 -2.35
CA MET A 10 -2.58 -24.41 -2.09
C MET A 10 -1.90 -24.84 -0.78
N ASN A 11 -2.36 -25.92 -0.15
CA ASN A 11 -1.70 -26.48 1.01
C ASN A 11 -0.21 -26.74 0.68
N SER A 12 0.66 -26.25 1.54
CA SER A 12 2.11 -26.50 1.51
C SER A 12 2.52 -27.22 2.80
N GLU A 13 3.81 -27.57 2.93
CA GLU A 13 4.33 -28.09 4.20
C GLU A 13 4.15 -27.10 5.38
N SER A 14 3.98 -25.81 5.11
CA SER A 14 3.92 -24.75 6.13
C SER A 14 2.56 -24.03 6.25
N GLU A 15 1.66 -24.16 5.28
CA GLU A 15 0.34 -23.51 5.28
C GLU A 15 -0.76 -24.53 4.95
N SER A 16 -1.73 -24.71 5.85
CA SER A 16 -2.89 -25.58 5.63
C SER A 16 -4.20 -24.82 5.84
N ILE A 17 -5.16 -24.99 4.93
CA ILE A 17 -6.48 -24.38 5.04
C ILE A 17 -7.49 -25.39 5.56
N GLU A 18 -8.08 -25.06 6.70
CA GLU A 18 -9.14 -25.84 7.33
C GLU A 18 -10.44 -25.02 7.32
N VAL A 19 -11.56 -25.70 7.03
CA VAL A 19 -12.88 -25.06 6.95
C VAL A 19 -13.68 -25.45 8.18
N TYR A 20 -14.14 -24.44 8.91
CA TYR A 20 -14.93 -24.59 10.12
C TYR A 20 -16.35 -24.07 9.91
N ASN A 21 -17.29 -24.54 10.74
CA ASN A 21 -18.64 -24.00 10.77
C ASN A 21 -18.65 -22.56 11.31
N ASN A 22 -19.62 -21.75 10.90
CA ASN A 22 -19.68 -20.31 11.22
C ASN A 22 -19.73 -19.99 12.73
N ASP A 23 -20.26 -20.89 13.54
CA ASP A 23 -20.38 -20.79 15.00
C ASP A 23 -19.07 -21.14 15.75
N THR A 24 -18.04 -21.61 15.02
CA THR A 24 -16.74 -21.92 15.57
C THR A 24 -15.88 -20.65 15.66
N THR A 25 -15.41 -20.34 16.87
CA THR A 25 -14.55 -19.19 17.14
C THR A 25 -13.07 -19.60 17.04
N VAL A 26 -12.19 -18.65 16.72
CA VAL A 26 -10.74 -18.88 16.68
C VAL A 26 -10.23 -19.47 18.00
N ASN A 27 -10.71 -18.98 19.15
CA ASN A 27 -10.33 -19.52 20.46
C ASN A 27 -10.70 -21.01 20.66
N LYS A 28 -11.84 -21.46 20.12
CA LYS A 28 -12.20 -22.89 20.15
C LYS A 28 -11.23 -23.71 19.29
N ILE A 29 -10.86 -23.19 18.11
CA ILE A 29 -9.89 -23.84 17.21
C ILE A 29 -8.52 -23.92 17.87
N ILE A 30 -8.05 -22.85 18.52
CA ILE A 30 -6.80 -22.84 19.29
C ILE A 30 -6.84 -23.93 20.36
N ALA A 31 -7.90 -23.98 21.17
CA ALA A 31 -8.05 -24.96 22.24
C ALA A 31 -8.13 -26.41 21.72
N GLU A 32 -8.67 -26.63 20.52
CA GLU A 32 -8.66 -27.92 19.85
C GLU A 32 -7.26 -28.29 19.36
N LYS A 33 -6.59 -27.41 18.60
CA LYS A 33 -5.23 -27.66 18.10
C LYS A 33 -4.23 -27.89 19.23
N VAL A 34 -4.27 -27.10 20.30
CA VAL A 34 -3.39 -27.27 21.47
C VAL A 34 -3.57 -28.64 22.14
N ARG A 35 -4.79 -29.20 22.16
CA ARG A 35 -5.04 -30.54 22.73
C ARG A 35 -4.49 -31.68 21.85
N HIS A 36 -4.39 -31.47 20.54
CA HIS A 36 -3.96 -32.47 19.57
C HIS A 36 -2.49 -32.33 19.13
N LEU A 37 -1.87 -31.18 19.39
CA LEU A 37 -0.46 -30.96 19.12
C LEU A 37 0.37 -31.64 20.20
N HIS A 38 1.01 -32.75 19.83
CA HIS A 38 1.99 -33.45 20.66
C HIS A 38 3.37 -32.76 20.67
N HIS A 39 3.52 -31.65 19.94
CA HIS A 39 4.76 -30.90 19.75
C HIS A 39 4.67 -29.53 20.43
N ILE A 40 5.78 -29.03 20.96
CA ILE A 40 5.89 -27.80 21.77
C ILE A 40 6.06 -26.53 20.88
N GLU A 41 5.99 -26.68 19.56
CA GLU A 41 6.28 -25.59 18.63
C GLU A 41 5.13 -24.56 18.55
N PRO A 42 5.43 -23.25 18.54
CA PRO A 42 4.43 -22.22 18.29
C PRO A 42 3.77 -22.36 16.92
N PHE A 43 2.47 -22.05 16.82
CA PHE A 43 1.73 -22.02 15.56
C PHE A 43 0.87 -20.74 15.49
N PHE A 44 0.48 -20.36 14.26
CA PHE A 44 -0.43 -19.24 14.00
C PHE A 44 -1.74 -19.74 13.39
N ILE A 45 -2.84 -19.03 13.66
CA ILE A 45 -4.12 -19.23 12.98
C ILE A 45 -4.51 -17.93 12.31
N CYS A 46 -4.57 -17.94 10.97
CA CYS A 46 -5.08 -16.82 10.21
C CYS A 46 -6.58 -17.03 9.91
N ASP A 47 -7.45 -16.17 10.43
CA ASP A 47 -8.87 -16.16 10.06
C ASP A 47 -9.05 -15.42 8.72
N ILE A 48 -9.12 -16.17 7.63
CA ILE A 48 -9.36 -15.64 6.28
C ILE A 48 -10.67 -14.83 6.19
N ARG A 49 -11.67 -15.12 7.04
CA ARG A 49 -12.92 -14.34 7.07
C ARG A 49 -12.65 -12.91 7.52
N GLU A 50 -11.73 -12.71 8.45
CA GLU A 50 -11.36 -11.38 8.92
C GLU A 50 -10.63 -10.59 7.84
N VAL A 51 -9.73 -11.23 7.08
CA VAL A 51 -9.07 -10.62 5.92
C VAL A 51 -10.11 -10.13 4.89
N LEU A 52 -11.08 -10.97 4.55
CA LEU A 52 -12.16 -10.62 3.61
C LEU A 52 -13.09 -9.53 4.17
N ARG A 53 -13.40 -9.59 5.46
CA ARG A 53 -14.19 -8.55 6.16
C ARG A 53 -13.48 -7.20 6.09
N LYS A 54 -12.17 -7.16 6.32
CA LYS A 54 -11.36 -5.94 6.23
C LYS A 54 -11.28 -5.40 4.81
N CYS A 55 -11.12 -6.26 3.80
CA CYS A 55 -11.16 -5.84 2.41
C CYS A 55 -12.52 -5.20 2.05
N SER A 56 -13.62 -5.80 2.55
CA SER A 56 -14.97 -5.28 2.34
C SER A 56 -15.21 -3.95 3.09
N LEU A 57 -14.76 -3.87 4.34
CA LEU A 57 -14.83 -2.65 5.14
C LEU A 57 -14.04 -1.52 4.51
N TRP A 58 -12.86 -1.80 3.95
CA TRP A 58 -12.08 -0.80 3.21
C TRP A 58 -12.88 -0.22 2.03
N ALA A 59 -13.49 -1.10 1.22
CA ALA A 59 -14.29 -0.69 0.06
C ALA A 59 -15.52 0.14 0.47
N GLU A 60 -16.14 -0.15 1.61
CA GLU A 60 -17.24 0.63 2.19
C GLU A 60 -16.77 2.02 2.66
N LEU A 61 -15.67 2.08 3.41
CA LEU A 61 -15.21 3.30 4.06
C LEU A 61 -14.50 4.27 3.10
N PHE A 62 -13.82 3.74 2.08
CA PHE A 62 -13.02 4.52 1.14
C PHE A 62 -13.43 4.24 -0.32
N PRO A 63 -14.66 4.60 -0.73
CA PRO A 63 -15.21 4.22 -2.03
C PRO A 63 -14.41 4.77 -3.22
N ARG A 64 -13.66 5.86 -3.02
CA ARG A 64 -12.80 6.50 -4.04
C ARG A 64 -11.34 6.01 -4.01
N VAL A 65 -10.94 5.24 -3.00
CA VAL A 65 -9.53 4.91 -2.74
C VAL A 65 -9.25 3.45 -3.01
N LYS A 66 -8.46 3.18 -4.07
CA LYS A 66 -8.05 1.83 -4.42
C LYS A 66 -6.90 1.36 -3.52
N PRO A 67 -7.04 0.26 -2.77
CA PRO A 67 -5.97 -0.24 -1.90
C PRO A 67 -4.89 -0.98 -2.69
N PHE A 68 -3.64 -0.67 -2.37
CA PHE A 68 -2.43 -1.40 -2.74
C PHE A 68 -1.84 -1.98 -1.45
N TYR A 69 -2.14 -3.24 -1.13
CA TYR A 69 -1.69 -3.87 0.10
C TYR A 69 -0.17 -3.87 0.20
N ALA A 70 0.35 -3.32 1.31
CA ALA A 70 1.78 -3.28 1.58
C ALA A 70 2.29 -4.69 1.96
N VAL A 71 2.90 -5.39 1.00
CA VAL A 71 3.31 -6.81 1.14
C VAL A 71 4.22 -7.06 2.34
N LYS A 72 5.06 -6.08 2.68
CA LYS A 72 5.91 -6.06 3.88
C LYS A 72 5.17 -6.28 5.21
N ALA A 73 3.86 -6.02 5.27
CA ALA A 73 3.06 -6.22 6.48
C ALA A 73 2.80 -7.70 6.78
N ASN A 74 2.50 -8.49 5.75
CA ASN A 74 2.45 -9.96 5.80
C ASN A 74 2.58 -10.52 4.37
N SER A 75 3.62 -11.32 4.15
CA SER A 75 3.93 -11.91 2.83
C SER A 75 3.46 -13.36 2.67
N SER A 76 2.53 -13.83 3.52
CA SER A 76 1.89 -15.14 3.36
C SER A 76 1.26 -15.26 1.97
N ARG A 77 1.65 -16.30 1.24
CA ARG A 77 1.19 -16.55 -0.13
C ARG A 77 -0.33 -16.66 -0.19
N LEU A 78 -0.92 -17.32 0.80
CA LEU A 78 -2.36 -17.48 0.92
C LEU A 78 -3.07 -16.15 1.12
N VAL A 79 -2.61 -15.32 2.06
CA VAL A 79 -3.22 -14.00 2.34
C VAL A 79 -3.18 -13.12 1.09
N LEU A 80 -2.02 -13.06 0.43
CA LEU A 80 -1.86 -12.28 -0.80
C LEU A 80 -2.77 -12.80 -1.92
N LYS A 81 -2.91 -14.12 -2.08
CA LYS A 81 -3.81 -14.70 -3.10
C LYS A 81 -5.27 -14.36 -2.83
N VAL A 82 -5.72 -14.49 -1.57
CA VAL A 82 -7.09 -14.13 -1.18
C VAL A 82 -7.37 -12.65 -1.45
N MET A 83 -6.43 -11.77 -1.10
CA MET A 83 -6.54 -10.33 -1.39
C MET A 83 -6.55 -10.05 -2.89
N ALA A 84 -5.71 -10.74 -3.67
CA ALA A 84 -5.65 -10.59 -5.12
C ALA A 84 -6.97 -10.97 -5.80
N ASP A 85 -7.59 -12.06 -5.34
CA ASP A 85 -8.88 -12.56 -5.84
C ASP A 85 -10.06 -11.68 -5.42
N PHE A 86 -9.97 -11.03 -4.25
CA PHE A 86 -10.93 -9.99 -3.85
C PHE A 86 -10.81 -8.72 -4.72
N GLY A 87 -9.63 -8.45 -5.28
CA GLY A 87 -9.39 -7.28 -6.14
C GLY A 87 -8.41 -6.24 -5.57
N ILE A 88 -7.74 -6.55 -4.46
CA ILE A 88 -6.73 -5.67 -3.83
C ILE A 88 -5.44 -5.64 -4.67
N ASN A 89 -4.85 -4.47 -4.86
CA ASN A 89 -3.57 -4.32 -5.57
C ASN A 89 -2.40 -4.45 -4.57
N PHE A 90 -1.14 -4.28 -5.00
CA PHE A 90 0.01 -4.56 -4.14
C PHE A 90 1.07 -3.46 -4.20
N ASP A 91 1.46 -2.97 -3.02
CA ASP A 91 2.67 -2.18 -2.80
C ASP A 91 3.82 -3.14 -2.48
N CYS A 92 4.82 -3.15 -3.36
CA CYS A 92 6.05 -3.88 -3.20
C CYS A 92 7.23 -2.93 -2.95
N ALA A 93 8.13 -3.32 -2.05
CA ALA A 93 9.33 -2.58 -1.68
C ALA A 93 10.63 -3.30 -2.06
N SER A 94 10.57 -4.54 -2.57
CA SER A 94 11.75 -5.32 -2.93
C SER A 94 11.51 -6.22 -4.14
N LYS A 95 12.60 -6.70 -4.76
CA LYS A 95 12.54 -7.73 -5.81
C LYS A 95 11.81 -8.99 -5.32
N TYR A 96 12.04 -9.41 -4.08
CA TYR A 96 11.37 -10.59 -3.52
C TYR A 96 9.85 -10.43 -3.48
N GLU A 97 9.37 -9.26 -3.06
CA GLU A 97 7.92 -8.98 -3.01
C GLU A 97 7.30 -8.90 -4.41
N ILE A 98 8.03 -8.34 -5.38
CA ILE A 98 7.63 -8.36 -6.79
C ILE A 98 7.55 -9.81 -7.30
N ASP A 99 8.58 -10.62 -7.08
CA ASP A 99 8.63 -12.04 -7.49
C ASP A 99 7.46 -12.81 -6.88
N LEU A 100 7.20 -12.58 -5.60
CA LEU A 100 6.09 -13.17 -4.88
C LEU A 100 4.74 -12.80 -5.52
N ALA A 101 4.48 -11.52 -5.75
CA ALA A 101 3.23 -11.06 -6.37
C ALA A 101 3.05 -11.65 -7.78
N LEU A 102 4.08 -11.60 -8.63
CA LEU A 102 4.04 -12.16 -9.97
C LEU A 102 3.85 -13.69 -9.95
N SER A 103 4.47 -14.41 -9.01
CA SER A 103 4.30 -15.86 -8.85
C SER A 103 2.87 -16.28 -8.49
N LEU A 104 2.06 -15.37 -7.97
CA LEU A 104 0.65 -15.57 -7.67
C LEU A 104 -0.27 -15.20 -8.83
N GLY A 105 0.29 -14.83 -9.99
CA GLY A 105 -0.45 -14.43 -11.18
C GLY A 105 -1.00 -13.00 -11.13
N ILE A 106 -0.51 -12.17 -10.22
CA ILE A 106 -0.92 -10.76 -10.14
C ILE A 106 -0.31 -10.01 -11.33
N PRO A 107 -1.11 -9.30 -12.15
CA PRO A 107 -0.60 -8.58 -13.31
C PRO A 107 0.23 -7.36 -12.88
N PRO A 108 1.33 -7.01 -13.59
CA PRO A 108 2.20 -5.88 -13.25
C PRO A 108 1.48 -4.54 -13.01
N LYS A 109 0.41 -4.27 -13.76
CA LYS A 109 -0.43 -3.06 -13.60
C LYS A 109 -1.13 -2.92 -12.24
N ARG A 110 -1.19 -3.99 -11.44
CA ARG A 110 -1.73 -4.01 -10.07
C ARG A 110 -0.62 -3.92 -9.02
N ILE A 111 0.61 -3.59 -9.42
CA ILE A 111 1.77 -3.47 -8.55
C ILE A 111 2.30 -2.04 -8.64
N ILE A 112 2.55 -1.42 -7.48
CA ILE A 112 3.38 -0.22 -7.34
C ILE A 112 4.69 -0.60 -6.67
N TYR A 113 5.82 -0.10 -7.18
CA TYR A 113 7.12 -0.22 -6.50
C TYR A 113 7.38 1.03 -5.67
N ALA A 114 6.85 1.08 -4.45
CA ALA A 114 6.78 2.30 -3.64
C ALA A 114 7.96 2.52 -2.67
N HIS A 115 9.08 1.80 -2.85
CA HIS A 115 10.29 2.11 -2.10
C HIS A 115 11.01 3.33 -2.71
N SER A 116 11.30 4.35 -1.91
CA SER A 116 11.93 5.57 -2.40
C SER A 116 13.40 5.44 -2.80
N ILE A 117 14.12 4.42 -2.29
CA ILE A 117 15.58 4.27 -2.51
C ILE A 117 15.87 2.85 -3.02
N LYS A 118 15.78 2.63 -4.33
CA LYS A 118 15.78 1.28 -4.93
C LYS A 118 17.18 0.90 -5.42
N THR A 119 17.53 -0.37 -5.28
CA THR A 119 18.75 -0.91 -5.88
C THR A 119 18.64 -0.85 -7.41
N SER A 120 19.68 -0.40 -8.11
CA SER A 120 19.68 -0.26 -9.58
C SER A 120 19.28 -1.54 -10.31
N SER A 121 19.81 -2.69 -9.90
CA SER A 121 19.43 -3.99 -10.49
C SER A 121 17.95 -4.32 -10.30
N TYR A 122 17.33 -3.85 -9.22
CA TYR A 122 15.91 -4.09 -8.93
C TYR A 122 14.99 -3.15 -9.70
N ILE A 123 15.42 -1.91 -9.98
CA ILE A 123 14.70 -1.02 -10.91
C ILE A 123 14.69 -1.64 -12.31
N LYS A 124 15.84 -2.12 -12.78
CA LYS A 124 15.92 -2.77 -14.10
C LYS A 124 15.03 -4.01 -14.15
N TYR A 125 15.08 -4.85 -13.11
CA TYR A 125 14.20 -6.00 -12.98
C TYR A 125 12.71 -5.64 -13.03
N ALA A 126 12.29 -4.63 -12.26
CA ALA A 126 10.90 -4.16 -12.27
C ALA A 126 10.48 -3.64 -13.65
N SER A 127 11.36 -2.90 -14.34
CA SER A 127 11.13 -2.44 -15.72
C SER A 127 10.96 -3.61 -16.70
N ASP A 128 11.82 -4.63 -16.62
CA ASP A 128 11.74 -5.83 -17.47
C ASP A 128 10.47 -6.65 -17.20
N ALA A 129 9.92 -6.57 -15.99
CA ALA A 129 8.66 -7.17 -15.59
C ALA A 129 7.42 -6.28 -15.85
N ASP A 130 7.57 -5.17 -16.59
CA ASP A 130 6.51 -4.19 -16.90
C ASP A 130 5.89 -3.48 -15.68
N ILE A 131 6.62 -3.41 -14.57
CA ILE A 131 6.25 -2.64 -13.37
C ILE A 131 6.85 -1.25 -13.49
N LYS A 132 6.03 -0.30 -13.94
CA LYS A 132 6.48 1.06 -14.30
C LYS A 132 6.09 2.12 -13.29
N LEU A 133 5.11 1.85 -12.43
CA LEU A 133 4.66 2.79 -11.40
C LEU A 133 5.60 2.71 -10.19
N MET A 134 6.36 3.78 -9.95
CA MET A 134 7.42 3.79 -8.94
C MET A 134 7.47 5.13 -8.21
N THR A 135 7.83 5.10 -6.91
CA THR A 135 8.00 6.32 -6.12
C THR A 135 9.45 6.82 -6.13
N PHE A 136 9.65 8.12 -5.87
CA PHE A 136 10.97 8.72 -5.61
C PHE A 136 10.82 9.94 -4.70
N ASP A 137 11.89 10.34 -4.01
CA ASP A 137 11.90 11.55 -3.17
C ASP A 137 13.21 12.34 -3.27
N ASN A 138 14.11 11.98 -4.18
CA ASN A 138 15.40 12.64 -4.34
C ASN A 138 15.91 12.58 -5.79
N GLU A 139 16.87 13.44 -6.11
CA GLU A 139 17.44 13.60 -7.45
C GLU A 139 18.14 12.32 -7.95
N GLU A 140 18.95 11.67 -7.10
CA GLU A 140 19.71 10.49 -7.49
C GLU A 140 18.76 9.35 -7.92
N GLU A 141 17.70 9.15 -7.15
CA GLU A 141 16.67 8.17 -7.45
C GLU A 141 15.97 8.46 -8.77
N LEU A 142 15.58 9.72 -9.00
CA LEU A 142 14.90 10.14 -10.23
C LEU A 142 15.77 9.88 -11.47
N ARG A 143 17.05 10.26 -11.42
CA ARG A 143 18.01 10.00 -12.51
C ARG A 143 18.21 8.51 -12.74
N LYS A 144 18.34 7.73 -11.66
CA LYS A 144 18.49 6.28 -11.70
C LYS A 144 17.27 5.60 -12.31
N MET A 145 16.06 6.00 -11.91
CA MET A 145 14.80 5.51 -12.46
C MET A 145 14.69 5.81 -13.96
N LYS A 146 14.92 7.05 -14.38
CA LYS A 146 14.86 7.43 -15.81
C LYS A 146 15.84 6.63 -16.66
N ARG A 147 17.07 6.41 -16.17
CA ARG A 147 18.11 5.67 -16.90
C ARG A 147 17.77 4.20 -17.07
N LEU A 148 17.18 3.58 -16.05
CA LEU A 148 16.98 2.12 -16.01
C LEU A 148 15.57 1.69 -16.45
N CYS A 149 14.60 2.61 -16.38
CA CYS A 149 13.21 2.46 -16.81
C CYS A 149 12.80 3.73 -17.58
N PRO A 150 13.09 3.84 -18.89
CA PRO A 150 12.89 5.06 -19.67
C PRO A 150 11.45 5.58 -19.72
N ASP A 151 10.48 4.68 -19.60
CA ASP A 151 9.03 4.91 -19.61
C ASP A 151 8.39 4.82 -18.21
N VAL A 152 9.20 4.99 -17.16
CA VAL A 152 8.75 5.02 -15.77
C VAL A 152 7.62 6.03 -15.55
N GLN A 153 6.61 5.61 -14.81
CA GLN A 153 5.54 6.45 -14.27
C GLN A 153 5.93 6.82 -12.84
N ALA A 154 6.50 8.02 -12.67
CA ALA A 154 7.07 8.44 -11.40
C ALA A 154 6.01 9.09 -10.50
N ILE A 155 5.99 8.71 -9.22
CA ILE A 155 5.22 9.36 -8.17
C ILE A 155 6.21 10.04 -7.21
N ILE A 156 6.10 11.36 -7.05
CA ILE A 156 6.94 12.08 -6.07
C ILE A 156 6.39 11.82 -4.67
N ARG A 157 7.23 11.36 -3.75
CA ARG A 157 6.85 11.16 -2.35
C ARG A 157 7.22 12.40 -1.55
N ILE A 158 6.23 12.99 -0.88
CA ILE A 158 6.44 14.14 0.00
C ILE A 158 6.60 13.69 1.45
N LYS A 159 7.38 14.45 2.19
CA LYS A 159 7.56 14.27 3.62
C LYS A 159 6.27 14.64 4.35
N TYR A 160 5.88 13.80 5.29
CA TYR A 160 4.85 14.11 6.26
C TYR A 160 5.13 13.35 7.57
N ASP A 161 5.09 14.05 8.70
CA ASP A 161 5.24 13.43 10.02
C ASP A 161 4.05 13.78 10.89
N ALA A 162 3.15 12.82 11.08
CA ALA A 162 2.05 13.00 12.01
C ALA A 162 2.57 13.16 13.44
N LYS A 163 1.90 14.01 14.23
CA LYS A 163 2.27 14.24 15.63
C LYS A 163 2.21 12.96 16.45
N ASN A 164 1.13 12.19 16.28
CA ASN A 164 0.84 10.97 17.02
C ASN A 164 0.91 9.73 16.12
N ALA A 165 2.07 9.50 15.51
CA ALA A 165 2.40 8.23 14.87
C ALA A 165 3.41 7.44 15.72
N PHE A 166 3.22 6.13 15.82
CA PHE A 166 4.14 5.23 16.52
C PHE A 166 5.51 5.21 15.83
N LEU A 167 5.52 5.11 14.49
CA LEU A 167 6.74 5.23 13.69
C LEU A 167 6.61 6.36 12.67
N LYS A 168 7.45 7.38 12.84
CA LYS A 168 7.60 8.49 11.89
C LYS A 168 8.56 8.10 10.78
N LEU A 169 8.15 8.32 9.54
CA LEU A 169 8.92 7.95 8.36
C LEU A 169 9.49 9.16 7.62
N GLY A 170 9.03 10.38 7.92
CA GLY A 170 9.43 11.60 7.23
C GLY A 170 10.87 12.02 7.48
N GLU A 171 11.51 11.54 8.56
CA GLU A 171 12.96 11.73 8.75
C GLU A 171 13.79 10.92 7.74
N LYS A 172 13.27 9.79 7.27
CA LYS A 172 13.96 8.88 6.36
C LYS A 172 13.54 9.05 4.90
N PHE A 173 12.28 9.42 4.65
CA PHE A 173 11.67 9.41 3.34
C PHE A 173 10.80 10.62 3.09
N GLY A 174 10.68 10.98 1.81
CA GLY A 174 9.86 12.06 1.32
C GLY A 174 10.61 13.39 1.23
N CYS A 175 10.36 14.12 0.16
CA CYS A 175 10.91 15.46 -0.04
C CYS A 175 10.04 16.50 0.69
N ASN A 176 10.67 17.55 1.21
CA ASN A 176 10.01 18.69 1.80
C ASN A 176 9.25 19.48 0.72
N VAL A 177 7.98 19.76 0.99
CA VAL A 177 7.09 20.45 0.04
C VAL A 177 7.56 21.87 -0.26
N GLU A 178 8.12 22.57 0.72
CA GLU A 178 8.41 24.00 0.63
C GLU A 178 9.69 24.32 -0.17
N ASN A 179 10.70 23.45 -0.13
CA ASN A 179 12.03 23.74 -0.68
C ASN A 179 12.57 22.67 -1.65
N GLU A 180 12.12 21.40 -1.59
CA GLU A 180 12.68 20.33 -2.43
C GLU A 180 11.73 19.91 -3.56
N ALA A 181 10.41 19.97 -3.36
CA ALA A 181 9.43 19.48 -4.33
C ALA A 181 9.49 20.22 -5.68
N ASP A 182 9.64 21.55 -5.66
CA ASP A 182 9.72 22.37 -6.88
C ASP A 182 10.98 22.01 -7.71
N GLU A 183 12.12 21.86 -7.05
CA GLU A 183 13.40 21.47 -7.67
C GLU A 183 13.33 20.08 -8.30
N LEU A 184 12.73 19.10 -7.59
CA LEU A 184 12.57 17.74 -8.09
C LEU A 184 11.62 17.66 -9.29
N ILE A 185 10.54 18.44 -9.28
CA ILE A 185 9.59 18.51 -10.40
C ILE A 185 10.25 19.17 -11.62
N ASN A 186 11.01 20.25 -11.43
CA ASN A 186 11.79 20.88 -12.47
C ASN A 186 12.81 19.89 -13.08
N LEU A 187 13.52 19.15 -12.23
CA LEU A 187 14.44 18.12 -12.68
C LEU A 187 13.70 17.02 -13.48
N ALA A 188 12.56 16.55 -13.02
CA ALA A 188 11.75 15.57 -13.75
C ALA A 188 11.37 16.07 -15.15
N GLN A 189 11.01 17.36 -15.26
CA GLN A 189 10.70 18.00 -16.55
C GLN A 189 11.94 17.99 -17.46
N SER A 190 13.09 18.43 -16.95
CA SER A 190 14.34 18.47 -17.72
C SER A 190 14.79 17.10 -18.22
N LEU A 191 14.49 16.04 -17.46
CA LEU A 191 14.81 14.65 -17.78
C LEU A 191 13.73 13.95 -18.63
N CYS A 192 12.65 14.65 -18.99
CA CYS A 192 11.49 14.08 -19.67
C CYS A 192 10.95 12.81 -18.95
N VAL A 193 10.83 12.89 -17.63
CA VAL A 193 10.21 11.85 -16.81
C VAL A 193 8.70 12.03 -16.83
N ASN A 194 7.96 10.94 -16.96
CA ASN A 194 6.50 10.96 -16.83
C ASN A 194 6.14 11.01 -15.34
N LEU A 195 6.08 12.22 -14.77
CA LEU A 195 5.57 12.43 -13.42
C LEU A 195 4.04 12.32 -13.44
N VAL A 196 3.49 11.38 -12.67
CA VAL A 196 2.07 11.00 -12.76
C VAL A 196 1.29 11.25 -11.48
N GLY A 197 1.97 11.50 -10.36
CA GLY A 197 1.30 11.65 -9.09
C GLY A 197 2.18 12.07 -7.92
N VAL A 198 1.53 12.22 -6.77
CA VAL A 198 2.14 12.52 -5.48
C VAL A 198 1.77 11.42 -4.49
N SER A 199 2.72 11.01 -3.65
CA SER A 199 2.50 10.11 -2.51
C SER A 199 2.91 10.75 -1.19
N PHE A 200 2.34 10.30 -0.09
CA PHE A 200 2.85 10.55 1.26
C PHE A 200 2.57 9.33 2.13
N HIS A 201 3.14 9.31 3.34
CA HIS A 201 2.80 8.29 4.33
C HIS A 201 2.70 8.95 5.70
N ILE A 202 1.55 8.82 6.37
CA ILE A 202 1.25 9.52 7.63
C ILE A 202 2.15 9.06 8.80
N GLY A 203 2.51 7.77 8.78
CA GLY A 203 3.31 7.11 9.82
C GLY A 203 2.58 5.88 10.33
N VAL A 204 3.32 4.88 10.84
CA VAL A 204 2.70 3.63 11.31
C VAL A 204 1.95 3.91 12.61
N GLY A 205 0.72 3.39 12.73
CA GLY A 205 -0.08 3.50 13.95
C GLY A 205 -0.51 4.93 14.27
N CYS A 206 -0.84 5.74 13.25
CA CYS A 206 -1.26 7.12 13.47
C CYS A 206 -2.69 7.20 14.00
N THR A 207 -2.89 7.97 15.07
CA THR A 207 -4.21 8.25 15.66
C THR A 207 -4.65 9.70 15.50
N ASP A 208 -3.81 10.56 14.89
CA ASP A 208 -4.08 11.98 14.69
C ASP A 208 -4.92 12.23 13.43
N LEU A 209 -6.24 12.38 13.58
CA LEU A 209 -7.15 12.63 12.45
C LEU A 209 -6.76 13.87 11.62
N PRO A 210 -6.44 15.04 12.23
CA PRO A 210 -5.99 16.22 11.47
C PRO A 210 -4.79 15.95 10.57
N SER A 211 -3.92 14.99 10.91
CA SER A 211 -2.77 14.67 10.08
C SER A 211 -3.15 14.08 8.73
N PHE A 212 -4.18 13.24 8.66
CA PHE A 212 -4.68 12.70 7.39
C PHE A 212 -5.21 13.83 6.49
N TYR A 213 -5.97 14.78 7.05
CA TYR A 213 -6.49 15.93 6.31
C TYR A 213 -5.35 16.83 5.78
N ASN A 214 -4.40 17.16 6.65
CA ASN A 214 -3.32 18.08 6.32
C ASN A 214 -2.33 17.49 5.32
N ALA A 215 -2.08 16.18 5.34
CA ALA A 215 -1.22 15.55 4.34
C ALA A 215 -1.83 15.60 2.93
N ILE A 216 -3.15 15.36 2.81
CA ILE A 216 -3.88 15.52 1.55
C ILE A 216 -3.78 16.97 1.07
N LYS A 217 -3.97 17.94 1.97
CA LYS A 217 -3.77 19.36 1.66
C LYS A 217 -2.34 19.65 1.17
N SER A 218 -1.31 19.08 1.79
CA SER A 218 0.08 19.24 1.34
C SER A 218 0.33 18.63 -0.04
N ALA A 219 -0.28 17.47 -0.33
CA ALA A 219 -0.19 16.86 -1.66
C ALA A 219 -0.82 17.76 -2.74
N ARG A 220 -1.93 18.45 -2.44
CA ARG A 220 -2.56 19.41 -3.37
C ARG A 220 -1.60 20.53 -3.78
N ILE A 221 -0.81 21.05 -2.84
CA ILE A 221 0.21 22.07 -3.12
C ILE A 221 1.20 21.54 -4.17
N VAL A 222 1.65 20.29 -4.03
CA VAL A 222 2.60 19.69 -4.99
C VAL A 222 1.96 19.42 -6.35
N PHE A 223 0.69 19.04 -6.41
CA PHE A 223 -0.03 19.00 -7.69
C PHE A 223 -0.08 20.38 -8.37
N ASP A 224 -0.31 21.45 -7.61
CA ASP A 224 -0.35 22.82 -8.15
C ASP A 224 1.03 23.25 -8.65
N ILE A 225 2.10 22.91 -7.93
CA ILE A 225 3.49 23.10 -8.39
C ILE A 225 3.71 22.36 -9.72
N ALA A 226 3.37 21.08 -9.78
CA ALA A 226 3.56 20.24 -10.97
C ALA A 226 2.83 20.80 -12.21
N LYS A 227 1.63 21.35 -12.03
CA LYS A 227 0.86 21.99 -13.10
C LYS A 227 1.60 23.17 -13.73
N ARG A 228 2.37 23.94 -12.95
CA ARG A 228 3.19 25.05 -13.49
C ARG A 228 4.30 24.58 -14.44
N TYR A 229 4.78 23.36 -14.24
CA TYR A 229 5.76 22.69 -15.10
C TYR A 229 5.12 21.92 -16.27
N GLY A 230 3.80 22.03 -16.45
CA GLY A 230 3.06 21.39 -17.54
C GLY A 230 2.68 19.93 -17.28
N TYR A 231 2.78 19.45 -16.04
CA TYR A 231 2.30 18.12 -15.68
C TYR A 231 0.81 18.13 -15.38
N ASP A 232 0.11 17.12 -15.90
CA ASP A 232 -1.25 16.77 -15.52
C ASP A 232 -1.22 15.50 -14.66
N LEU A 233 -1.06 15.70 -13.35
CA LEU A 233 -0.96 14.60 -12.41
C LEU A 233 -2.32 13.92 -12.24
N ARG A 234 -2.32 12.59 -12.27
CA ARG A 234 -3.53 11.76 -12.29
C ARG A 234 -3.62 10.76 -11.13
N ILE A 235 -2.59 10.67 -10.28
CA ILE A 235 -2.57 9.76 -9.13
C ILE A 235 -2.26 10.53 -7.84
N LEU A 236 -3.10 10.35 -6.84
CA LEU A 236 -2.77 10.66 -5.45
C LEU A 236 -2.65 9.35 -4.67
N ASP A 237 -1.52 9.13 -4.03
CA ASP A 237 -1.31 8.03 -3.12
C ASP A 237 -1.26 8.54 -1.67
N ILE A 238 -2.25 8.15 -0.86
CA ILE A 238 -2.35 8.58 0.54
C ILE A 238 -1.55 7.68 1.50
N GLY A 239 -0.80 6.71 0.96
CA GLY A 239 0.10 5.83 1.70
C GLY A 239 -0.60 4.95 2.73
N GLY A 240 0.11 4.65 3.82
CA GLY A 240 -0.36 3.81 4.90
C GLY A 240 -0.53 4.56 6.22
N GLY A 241 -0.57 3.79 7.32
CA GLY A 241 -0.77 4.31 8.69
C GLY A 241 -2.16 4.07 9.27
N PHE A 242 -3.04 3.45 8.50
CA PHE A 242 -4.40 3.07 8.92
C PHE A 242 -4.38 2.01 10.04
N PRO A 243 -5.21 2.17 11.09
CA PRO A 243 -5.28 1.23 12.18
C PRO A 243 -5.94 -0.07 11.72
N GLY A 244 -5.30 -1.19 12.06
CA GLY A 244 -5.87 -2.51 11.84
C GLY A 244 -6.90 -2.85 12.90
N ALA A 245 -6.50 -2.90 14.17
CA ALA A 245 -7.31 -3.45 15.26
C ALA A 245 -8.51 -2.59 15.71
N ASP A 246 -8.60 -1.33 15.28
CA ASP A 246 -9.64 -0.39 15.71
C ASP A 246 -10.51 0.08 14.53
N ASP A 247 -11.64 -0.61 14.34
CA ASP A 247 -12.63 -0.27 13.32
C ASP A 247 -13.30 1.10 13.56
N VAL A 248 -13.41 1.55 14.82
CA VAL A 248 -14.03 2.84 15.16
C VAL A 248 -13.11 3.97 14.73
N LEU A 249 -11.82 3.88 15.06
CA LEU A 249 -10.83 4.84 14.62
C LEU A 249 -10.68 4.84 13.09
N LEU A 250 -10.71 3.66 12.45
CA LEU A 250 -10.65 3.57 10.99
C LEU A 250 -11.82 4.32 10.32
N LYS A 251 -13.04 4.20 10.87
CA LYS A 251 -14.22 4.95 10.40
C LYS A 251 -14.06 6.46 10.54
N GLN A 252 -13.48 6.93 11.65
CA GLN A 252 -13.21 8.36 11.85
C GLN A 252 -12.15 8.91 10.89
N ILE A 253 -11.09 8.13 10.66
CA ILE A 253 -10.07 8.43 9.65
C ILE A 253 -10.71 8.49 8.26
N ALA A 254 -11.54 7.51 7.92
CA ALA A 254 -12.23 7.48 6.63
C ALA A 254 -13.09 8.73 6.38
N LEU A 255 -13.86 9.17 7.39
CA LEU A 255 -14.63 10.42 7.28
C LEU A 255 -13.71 11.63 7.02
N THR A 256 -12.58 11.70 7.73
CA THR A 256 -11.63 12.81 7.58
C THR A 256 -10.94 12.80 6.21
N VAL A 257 -10.52 11.62 5.74
CA VAL A 257 -9.91 11.42 4.43
C VAL A 257 -10.91 11.78 3.33
N ASN A 258 -12.14 11.24 3.37
CA ASN A 258 -13.15 11.52 2.36
C ASN A 258 -13.46 13.03 2.27
N ASN A 259 -13.64 13.71 3.41
CA ASN A 259 -13.84 15.16 3.43
C ASN A 259 -12.66 15.93 2.82
N ALA A 260 -11.42 15.51 3.10
CA ALA A 260 -10.22 16.13 2.52
C ALA A 260 -10.12 15.89 1.00
N LEU A 261 -10.43 14.68 0.54
CA LEU A 261 -10.46 14.33 -0.88
C LEU A 261 -11.54 15.12 -1.62
N ASP A 262 -12.72 15.31 -1.04
CA ASP A 262 -13.78 16.11 -1.65
C ASP A 262 -13.41 17.61 -1.71
N MET A 263 -12.65 18.11 -0.73
CA MET A 263 -12.19 19.50 -0.71
C MET A 263 -11.06 19.77 -1.70
N TYR A 264 -10.04 18.90 -1.76
CA TYR A 264 -8.79 19.17 -2.48
C TYR A 264 -8.63 18.40 -3.80
N PHE A 265 -9.37 17.30 -3.95
CA PHE A 265 -9.29 16.37 -5.08
C PHE A 265 -10.69 15.97 -5.53
N SER A 266 -11.60 16.94 -5.71
CA SER A 266 -12.98 16.70 -6.15
C SER A 266 -13.08 16.16 -7.59
N ASP A 267 -12.06 16.40 -8.41
CA ASP A 267 -11.93 15.86 -9.75
C ASP A 267 -11.84 14.33 -9.72
N GLN A 268 -12.84 13.67 -10.30
CA GLN A 268 -12.95 12.22 -10.35
C GLN A 268 -11.99 11.57 -11.36
N SER A 269 -11.33 12.35 -12.22
CA SER A 269 -10.28 11.85 -13.12
C SER A 269 -9.00 11.50 -12.36
N ILE A 270 -8.79 12.07 -11.17
CA ILE A 270 -7.65 11.77 -10.31
C ILE A 270 -7.91 10.43 -9.60
N GLN A 271 -7.08 9.45 -9.89
CA GLN A 271 -7.10 8.16 -9.21
C GLN A 271 -6.52 8.32 -7.81
N ILE A 272 -7.31 8.00 -6.79
CA ILE A 272 -6.84 7.94 -5.41
C ILE A 272 -6.47 6.49 -5.07
N ILE A 273 -5.26 6.29 -4.57
CA ILE A 273 -4.76 5.01 -4.07
C ILE A 273 -4.27 5.15 -2.64
N ALA A 274 -4.10 4.03 -1.95
CA ALA A 274 -3.50 3.97 -0.62
C ALA A 274 -2.68 2.68 -0.47
N GLU A 275 -1.80 2.65 0.51
CA GLU A 275 -0.90 1.54 0.82
C GLU A 275 -1.20 0.90 2.20
N PRO A 276 -2.43 0.41 2.45
CA PRO A 276 -2.73 -0.18 3.76
C PRO A 276 -1.99 -1.51 3.93
N GLY A 277 -1.12 -1.56 4.94
CA GLY A 277 -0.62 -2.83 5.49
C GLY A 277 -1.55 -3.30 6.61
N THR A 278 -1.30 -2.80 7.82
CA THR A 278 -2.07 -3.17 9.01
C THR A 278 -3.56 -2.82 8.92
N GLY A 279 -3.92 -1.80 8.12
CA GLY A 279 -5.32 -1.39 7.93
C GLY A 279 -6.22 -2.44 7.30
N ILE A 280 -5.66 -3.38 6.52
CA ILE A 280 -6.40 -4.49 5.91
C ILE A 280 -6.01 -5.84 6.53
N TYR A 281 -4.79 -5.98 7.07
CA TYR A 281 -4.36 -7.21 7.74
C TYR A 281 -3.95 -6.96 9.19
N ILE A 282 -4.51 -7.73 10.12
CA ILE A 282 -4.02 -7.80 11.50
C ILE A 282 -3.55 -9.23 11.70
N GLY A 283 -2.31 -9.41 12.15
CA GLY A 283 -1.88 -10.70 12.68
C GLY A 283 -2.64 -10.95 13.98
N LEU A 284 -3.48 -11.98 13.99
CA LEU A 284 -4.03 -12.56 15.22
C LEU A 284 -3.34 -13.90 15.46
#